data_AF-T1DIU1-F1
#
_entry.id   AF-T1DIU1-F1
#
_cell.length_a   1.000
_cell.length_b   1.000
_cell.length_c   1.000
_cell.angle_alpha   90.00
_cell.angle_beta   90.00
_cell.angle_gamma   90.00
#
_symmetry.space_group_name_H-M   'P 1'
#
loop_
_entity.id
_entity.type
_entity.pdbx_description
1 polymer ?
#
loop_
_entity_poly.entity_id
_entity_poly.type
_entity_poly.pdbx_seq_one_letter_code
_entity_poly.pdbx_strand_id
1 'polypeptide(L)'
;FDTDFGVRFGVFTCFDILFAAPTLQLVQQGLRDFVFPAFWTSEPPFLASTQIFESWAYAIDANLIVSGTNYALSGATGTGVFNGRNGALLTHFTGTPTRQLHTVTVPKKHTSRHHYPSDAVPPVLNNERSEPHRIPGAELERVVMGRDFLEQFTTMQLNPEWSEDTIEQIMCHGFFCCDFSISTKINEPYPLTHYYRMAVFDGDRTFQGFADAHVSICGVIACRNESIASCGRLLLDASPYMEFTDITITGRFVANGTLAMPNTLDMAMYSLDADQYQFSGDVNYTDNYQTVTMKLNGPVNHLQTF
;
A
#
# COMPACT_ATOMS: atom_id res chain seq x y z
N PHE A 1 16.78 -9.84 17.87
CA PHE A 1 17.46 -9.64 19.17
C PHE A 1 16.42 -9.51 20.26
N ASP A 2 16.73 -9.95 21.49
CA ASP A 2 15.85 -9.83 22.65
C ASP A 2 16.06 -8.49 23.36
N THR A 3 15.00 -7.95 23.98
CA THR A 3 15.05 -6.70 24.75
C THR A 3 14.66 -6.90 26.21
N ASP A 4 15.09 -5.99 27.08
CA ASP A 4 14.75 -5.96 28.51
C ASP A 4 13.29 -5.62 28.79
N PHE A 5 12.60 -5.00 27.83
CA PHE A 5 11.15 -4.79 27.85
C PHE A 5 10.36 -5.97 27.27
N GLY A 6 10.99 -7.14 27.09
CA GLY A 6 10.31 -8.40 26.82
C GLY A 6 9.74 -8.54 25.40
N VAL A 7 10.37 -7.88 24.42
CA VAL A 7 10.03 -8.01 22.99
C VAL A 7 11.24 -8.57 22.25
N ARG A 8 11.00 -9.51 21.34
CA ARG A 8 12.03 -9.99 20.42
C ARG A 8 11.84 -9.29 19.08
N PHE A 9 12.88 -8.64 18.58
CA PHE A 9 12.86 -7.98 17.27
C PHE A 9 13.54 -8.79 16.18
N GLY A 10 12.94 -8.80 15.00
CA GLY A 10 13.59 -9.12 13.73
C GLY A 10 14.26 -7.88 13.15
N VAL A 11 15.29 -8.10 12.34
CA VAL A 11 15.92 -7.04 11.56
C VAL A 11 16.03 -7.54 10.13
N PHE A 12 15.59 -6.71 9.20
CA PHE A 12 15.85 -6.86 7.76
C PHE A 12 16.06 -5.47 7.18
N THR A 13 16.63 -5.38 5.97
CA THR A 13 17.09 -4.10 5.44
C THR A 13 16.55 -3.85 4.03
N CYS A 14 16.00 -2.66 3.82
CA CYS A 14 15.57 -2.16 2.53
C CYS A 14 14.85 -3.20 1.63
N PHE A 15 15.53 -3.69 0.59
CA PHE A 15 14.94 -4.54 -0.43
C PHE A 15 14.49 -5.92 0.08
N ASP A 16 15.00 -6.38 1.23
CA ASP A 16 14.58 -7.63 1.89
C ASP A 16 13.06 -7.72 2.08
N ILE A 17 12.36 -6.58 2.22
CA ILE A 17 10.91 -6.53 2.49
C ILE A 17 10.07 -7.20 1.40
N LEU A 18 10.57 -7.24 0.17
CA LEU A 18 9.87 -7.82 -0.99
C LEU A 18 10.11 -9.33 -1.15
N PHE A 19 10.96 -9.94 -0.33
CA PHE A 19 11.34 -11.34 -0.47
C PHE A 19 10.92 -12.19 0.72
N ALA A 20 10.58 -13.45 0.44
CA ALA A 20 10.14 -14.39 1.46
C ALA A 20 11.23 -14.68 2.51
N ALA A 21 12.50 -14.72 2.12
CA ALA A 21 13.62 -14.88 3.02
C ALA A 21 14.40 -13.56 3.14
N PRO A 22 14.73 -13.11 4.37
CA PRO A 22 14.47 -13.75 5.66
C PRO A 22 13.08 -13.42 6.26
N THR A 23 12.33 -12.48 5.67
CA THR A 23 11.22 -11.80 6.37
C THR A 23 10.08 -12.76 6.74
N LEU A 24 9.54 -13.53 5.80
CA LEU A 24 8.46 -14.48 6.05
C LEU A 24 8.93 -15.69 6.86
N GLN A 25 10.21 -16.08 6.77
CA GLN A 25 10.77 -17.13 7.61
C GLN A 25 10.78 -16.73 9.10
N LEU A 26 11.13 -15.48 9.41
CA LEU A 26 11.07 -14.94 10.78
C LEU A 26 9.62 -14.87 11.28
N VAL A 27 8.68 -14.49 10.41
CA VAL A 27 7.25 -14.48 10.72
C VAL A 27 6.73 -15.89 11.03
N GLN A 28 7.14 -16.89 10.26
CA GLN A 28 6.80 -18.30 10.51
C GLN A 28 7.35 -18.82 11.86
N GLN A 29 8.45 -18.25 12.35
CA GLN A 29 9.00 -18.52 13.68
C GLN A 29 8.26 -17.79 14.82
N GLY A 30 7.17 -17.06 14.50
CA GLY A 30 6.33 -16.36 15.47
C GLY A 30 6.77 -14.93 15.77
N LEU A 31 7.72 -14.39 15.03
CA LEU A 31 8.19 -13.02 15.22
C LEU A 31 7.18 -12.01 14.66
N ARG A 32 6.86 -10.97 15.43
CA ARG A 32 5.87 -9.95 15.05
C ARG A 32 6.34 -8.52 15.28
N ASP A 33 7.59 -8.32 15.69
CA ASP A 33 8.17 -7.00 15.90
C ASP A 33 9.45 -6.89 15.09
N PHE A 34 9.54 -5.87 14.23
CA PHE A 34 10.64 -5.69 13.30
C PHE A 34 11.17 -4.25 13.31
N VAL A 35 12.48 -4.11 13.18
CA VAL A 35 13.15 -2.84 12.86
C VAL A 35 13.73 -2.93 11.45
N PHE A 36 13.55 -1.85 10.69
CA PHE A 36 13.78 -1.84 9.25
C PHE A 36 14.48 -0.54 8.81
N PRO A 37 15.82 -0.52 8.72
CA PRO A 37 16.53 0.57 8.05
C PRO A 37 16.30 0.51 6.53
N ALA A 38 16.02 1.65 5.91
CA ALA A 38 15.68 1.72 4.50
C ALA A 38 16.30 2.93 3.77
N PHE A 39 16.93 2.63 2.64
CA PHE A 39 17.19 3.59 1.56
C PHE A 39 16.28 3.19 0.40
N TRP A 40 15.04 3.66 0.43
CA TRP A 40 14.00 3.19 -0.49
C TRP A 40 13.68 4.24 -1.55
N THR A 41 14.04 4.01 -2.80
CA THR A 41 13.58 4.85 -3.90
C THR A 41 12.11 4.56 -4.21
N SER A 42 11.25 5.55 -3.98
CA SER A 42 9.81 5.38 -4.25
C SER A 42 9.52 5.29 -5.75
N GLU A 43 8.68 4.33 -6.13
CA GLU A 43 8.19 4.11 -7.51
C GLU A 43 6.66 3.97 -7.50
N PRO A 44 5.91 5.08 -7.42
CA PRO A 44 4.46 5.00 -7.47
C PRO A 44 3.99 4.44 -8.83
N PRO A 45 2.81 3.80 -8.89
CA PRO A 45 1.76 3.88 -7.86
C PRO A 45 1.87 2.85 -6.73
N PHE A 46 2.59 1.74 -6.89
CA PHE A 46 2.52 0.59 -5.96
C PHE A 46 3.70 0.45 -4.99
N LEU A 47 4.81 1.17 -5.22
CA LEU A 47 6.07 1.05 -4.46
C LEU A 47 6.54 2.38 -3.87
N ALA A 48 5.63 3.26 -3.45
CA ALA A 48 6.01 4.35 -2.57
C ALA A 48 6.44 3.79 -1.20
N SER A 49 7.37 4.48 -0.54
CA SER A 49 8.04 3.99 0.68
C SER A 49 7.07 3.69 1.84
N THR A 50 6.44 4.71 2.42
CA THR A 50 5.47 4.57 3.53
C THR A 50 4.34 3.60 3.19
N GLN A 51 3.89 3.61 1.95
CA GLN A 51 2.90 2.68 1.40
C GLN A 51 3.33 1.23 1.48
N ILE A 52 4.47 0.85 0.89
CA ILE A 52 4.88 -0.57 0.85
C ILE A 52 5.24 -1.09 2.25
N PHE A 53 5.75 -0.21 3.12
CA PHE A 53 6.07 -0.55 4.50
C PHE A 53 4.81 -0.85 5.31
N GLU A 54 3.77 -0.01 5.17
CA GLU A 54 2.48 -0.23 5.82
C GLU A 54 1.78 -1.46 5.27
N SER A 55 1.77 -1.61 3.95
CA SER A 55 1.21 -2.74 3.22
C SER A 55 1.75 -4.08 3.74
N TRP A 56 3.08 -4.19 3.90
CA TRP A 56 3.75 -5.36 4.46
C TRP A 56 3.37 -5.59 5.94
N ALA A 57 3.42 -4.53 6.76
CA ALA A 57 3.10 -4.63 8.18
C ALA A 57 1.65 -5.09 8.40
N TYR A 58 0.71 -4.54 7.64
CA TYR A 58 -0.70 -4.89 7.65
C TYR A 58 -0.91 -6.36 7.29
N ALA A 59 -0.35 -6.81 6.15
CA ALA A 59 -0.57 -8.15 5.63
C ALA A 59 -0.08 -9.25 6.60
N ILE A 60 1.04 -9.01 7.28
CA ILE A 60 1.65 -9.96 8.22
C ILE A 60 1.13 -9.79 9.66
N ASP A 61 0.39 -8.71 9.91
CA ASP A 61 -0.01 -8.24 11.24
C ASP A 61 1.18 -8.07 12.20
N ALA A 62 2.24 -7.40 11.74
CA ALA A 62 3.45 -7.15 12.51
C ALA A 62 3.64 -5.66 12.85
N ASN A 63 4.29 -5.42 13.98
CA ASN A 63 4.92 -4.13 14.26
C ASN A 63 6.13 -3.94 13.35
N LEU A 64 6.18 -2.82 12.64
CA LEU A 64 7.30 -2.46 11.78
C LEU A 64 7.75 -1.04 12.10
N ILE A 65 8.98 -0.90 12.57
CA ILE A 65 9.62 0.39 12.86
C ILE A 65 10.63 0.68 11.77
N VAL A 66 10.36 1.68 10.95
CA VAL A 66 11.15 2.01 9.78
C VAL A 66 12.00 3.23 10.04
N SER A 67 13.30 3.13 9.77
CA SER A 67 14.20 4.27 9.69
C SER A 67 14.53 4.54 8.23
N GLY A 68 13.79 5.49 7.65
CA GLY A 68 13.97 5.89 6.25
C GLY A 68 15.04 6.96 6.09
N THR A 69 15.70 6.93 4.94
CA THR A 69 16.58 8.02 4.49
C THR A 69 15.77 9.26 4.14
N ASN A 70 16.37 10.46 4.18
CA ASN A 70 15.80 11.67 3.59
C ASN A 70 16.79 12.24 2.56
N TYR A 71 16.71 11.72 1.34
CA TYR A 71 17.52 12.10 0.20
C TYR A 71 16.63 12.22 -1.04
N ALA A 72 16.04 13.41 -1.21
CA ALA A 72 15.04 13.69 -2.23
C ALA A 72 15.52 13.40 -3.67
N LEU A 73 16.82 13.60 -3.96
CA LEU A 73 17.40 13.42 -5.30
C LEU A 73 17.41 11.95 -5.79
N SER A 74 17.28 10.97 -4.90
CA SER A 74 17.13 9.56 -5.28
C SER A 74 15.71 9.03 -5.02
N GLY A 75 14.75 9.91 -4.72
CA GLY A 75 13.40 9.50 -4.33
C GLY A 75 13.34 8.79 -2.98
N ALA A 76 14.42 8.83 -2.19
CA ALA A 76 14.53 8.13 -0.91
C ALA A 76 14.07 9.03 0.24
N THR A 77 12.79 8.95 0.56
CA THR A 77 12.16 9.60 1.70
C THR A 77 11.04 8.70 2.22
N GLY A 78 10.59 8.90 3.46
CA GLY A 78 9.56 8.06 4.07
C GLY A 78 10.08 7.31 5.30
N THR A 79 9.60 7.70 6.47
CA THR A 79 9.84 7.03 7.75
C THR A 79 8.48 6.70 8.37
N GLY A 80 8.39 5.63 9.16
CA GLY A 80 7.13 5.27 9.78
C GLY A 80 7.24 4.22 10.88
N VAL A 81 6.16 4.13 11.66
CA VAL A 81 5.94 3.11 12.67
C VAL A 81 4.53 2.56 12.45
N PHE A 82 4.44 1.27 12.17
CA PHE A 82 3.19 0.60 11.79
C PHE A 82 2.86 -0.50 12.80
N ASN A 83 1.58 -0.65 13.13
CA ASN A 83 1.09 -1.60 14.13
C ASN A 83 0.19 -2.67 13.51
N GLY A 84 0.73 -3.41 12.55
CA GLY A 84 0.00 -4.46 11.85
C GLY A 84 -1.30 -3.96 11.23
N ARG A 85 -2.40 -4.68 11.46
CA ARG A 85 -3.73 -4.33 10.95
C ARG A 85 -4.33 -3.03 11.52
N ASN A 86 -3.70 -2.42 12.53
CA ASN A 86 -4.11 -1.10 13.03
C ASN A 86 -3.52 0.07 12.22
N GLY A 87 -2.68 -0.22 11.21
CA GLY A 87 -2.07 0.77 10.32
C GLY A 87 -0.95 1.58 10.97
N ALA A 88 -0.67 2.74 10.38
CA ALA A 88 0.33 3.69 10.84
C ALA A 88 0.02 4.28 12.23
N LEU A 89 1.02 4.25 13.12
CA LEU A 89 1.11 5.05 14.35
C LEU A 89 1.89 6.35 14.13
N LEU A 90 2.81 6.33 13.16
CA LEU A 90 3.54 7.50 12.68
C LEU A 90 3.95 7.26 11.23
N THR A 91 3.80 8.25 10.37
CA THR A 91 4.35 8.27 9.01
C THR A 91 4.80 9.68 8.66
N HIS A 92 5.90 9.78 7.92
CA HIS A 92 6.41 11.05 7.44
C HIS A 92 7.11 10.84 6.10
N PHE A 93 6.54 11.44 5.06
CA PHE A 93 7.09 11.50 3.71
C PHE A 93 7.27 12.98 3.34
N THR A 94 8.49 13.40 2.99
CA THR A 94 8.77 14.83 2.73
C THR A 94 9.91 15.02 1.74
N GLY A 95 9.83 16.07 0.93
CA GLY A 95 10.94 16.53 0.07
C GLY A 95 11.85 17.56 0.75
N THR A 96 11.45 18.10 1.89
CA THR A 96 12.29 19.01 2.66
C THR A 96 13.44 18.26 3.33
N PRO A 97 14.69 18.70 3.17
CA PRO A 97 15.84 18.15 3.88
C PRO A 97 15.64 18.17 5.40
N THR A 98 15.65 17.01 6.03
CA THR A 98 15.37 16.87 7.46
C THR A 98 16.17 15.75 8.10
N ARG A 99 16.49 15.93 9.38
CA ARG A 99 17.07 14.90 10.25
C ARG A 99 16.33 14.95 11.58
N GLN A 100 15.35 14.08 11.72
CA GLN A 100 14.43 14.08 12.87
C GLN A 100 14.53 12.79 13.66
N LEU A 101 14.24 12.91 14.96
CA LEU A 101 14.00 11.80 15.86
C LEU A 101 12.53 11.83 16.25
N HIS A 102 11.81 10.76 15.96
CA HIS A 102 10.41 10.62 16.33
C HIS A 102 10.28 9.61 17.48
N THR A 103 9.46 9.95 18.48
CA THR A 103 9.14 9.06 19.60
C THR A 103 7.74 8.53 19.43
N VAL A 104 7.56 7.22 19.44
CA VAL A 104 6.26 6.56 19.26
C VAL A 104 6.10 5.46 20.31
N THR A 105 4.93 5.42 20.95
CA THR A 105 4.55 4.30 21.82
C THR A 105 3.93 3.20 20.97
N VAL A 106 4.59 2.04 20.91
CA VAL A 106 4.14 0.91 20.09
C VAL A 106 3.49 -0.16 20.98
N PRO A 107 2.22 -0.56 20.73
CA PRO A 107 1.60 -1.68 21.43
C PRO A 107 2.37 -2.98 21.16
N LYS A 108 2.70 -3.73 22.22
CA LYS A 108 3.37 -5.03 22.07
C LYS A 108 2.43 -6.01 21.38
N LYS A 109 2.91 -6.71 20.36
CA LYS A 109 2.21 -7.88 19.80
C LYS A 109 2.41 -9.04 20.77
N HIS A 110 1.43 -9.30 21.63
CA HIS A 110 1.51 -10.46 22.53
C HIS A 110 1.61 -11.74 21.70
N THR A 111 2.66 -12.53 21.93
CA THR A 111 2.83 -13.88 21.38
C THR A 111 1.86 -14.85 22.05
N SER A 112 0.56 -14.57 22.00
CA SER A 112 -0.44 -15.57 22.33
C SER A 112 -0.35 -16.64 21.25
N ARG A 113 0.04 -17.87 21.62
CA ARG A 113 -0.07 -19.08 20.78
C ARG A 113 -1.54 -19.46 20.51
N HIS A 114 -2.42 -18.48 20.34
CA HIS A 114 -3.77 -18.71 19.87
C HIS A 114 -3.72 -18.63 18.35
N HIS A 115 -3.87 -19.81 17.76
CA HIS A 115 -4.24 -19.98 16.36
C HIS A 115 -5.54 -19.20 16.16
N TYR A 116 -5.43 -17.93 15.80
CA TYR A 116 -6.57 -17.17 15.32
C TYR A 116 -6.97 -17.82 13.99
N PRO A 117 -8.22 -18.29 13.85
CA PRO A 117 -8.75 -18.57 12.52
C PRO A 117 -8.52 -17.34 11.66
N SER A 118 -8.11 -17.56 10.41
CA SER A 118 -7.83 -16.53 9.39
C SER A 118 -8.99 -15.54 9.17
N ASP A 119 -10.14 -15.77 9.79
CA ASP A 119 -11.41 -15.07 9.55
C ASP A 119 -11.79 -14.05 10.63
N ALA A 120 -10.99 -13.89 11.69
CA ALA A 120 -11.29 -12.92 12.73
C ALA A 120 -10.57 -11.59 12.48
N VAL A 121 -11.30 -10.61 11.95
CA VAL A 121 -10.91 -9.19 11.98
C VAL A 121 -10.60 -8.83 13.44
N PRO A 122 -9.36 -8.44 13.81
CA PRO A 122 -9.08 -7.99 15.17
C PRO A 122 -9.98 -6.79 15.48
N PRO A 123 -10.59 -6.71 16.68
CA PRO A 123 -11.30 -5.52 17.07
C PRO A 123 -10.33 -4.34 17.02
N VAL A 124 -10.66 -3.34 16.20
CA VAL A 124 -9.93 -2.07 16.09
C VAL A 124 -9.83 -1.52 17.51
N LEU A 125 -8.62 -1.47 18.04
CA LEU A 125 -8.39 -0.90 19.36
C LEU A 125 -8.64 0.61 19.20
N ASN A 126 -9.82 1.07 19.61
CA ASN A 126 -10.17 2.48 19.73
C ASN A 126 -9.32 3.12 20.85
N ASN A 127 -8.03 3.31 20.57
CA ASN A 127 -7.24 4.29 21.30
C ASN A 127 -7.56 5.63 20.68
N GLU A 128 -8.15 6.52 21.46
CA GLU A 128 -8.27 7.94 21.18
C GLU A 128 -6.88 8.47 20.76
N ARG A 129 -6.61 8.56 19.46
CA ARG A 129 -5.33 9.01 18.91
C ARG A 129 -5.20 10.50 19.19
N SER A 130 -4.42 10.84 20.21
CA SER A 130 -4.27 12.24 20.67
C SER A 130 -3.38 13.09 19.77
N GLU A 131 -2.59 12.47 18.88
CA GLU A 131 -1.68 13.14 17.94
C GLU A 131 -1.90 12.61 16.51
N PRO A 132 -1.79 13.47 15.47
CA PRO A 132 -1.91 13.02 14.09
C PRO A 132 -0.77 12.06 13.75
N HIS A 133 -1.10 10.82 13.39
CA HIS A 133 -0.13 9.80 12.98
C HIS A 133 0.51 10.08 11.62
N ARG A 134 -0.09 10.98 10.80
CA ARG A 134 0.51 11.46 9.55
C ARG A 134 1.16 12.82 9.81
N ILE A 135 2.48 12.88 9.77
CA ILE A 135 3.23 14.13 9.87
C ILE A 135 3.23 14.79 8.48
N PRO A 136 2.66 15.98 8.30
CA PRO A 136 2.59 16.61 6.99
C PRO A 136 3.97 16.78 6.34
N GLY A 137 4.06 16.34 5.09
CA GLY A 137 5.22 16.56 4.23
C GLY A 137 5.16 17.90 3.51
N ALA A 138 6.30 18.38 3.04
CA ALA A 138 6.39 19.56 2.19
C ALA A 138 7.34 19.31 1.02
N GLU A 139 7.21 20.15 -0.02
CA GLU A 139 8.09 20.15 -1.20
C GLU A 139 8.17 18.78 -1.90
N LEU A 140 7.05 18.06 -1.99
CA LEU A 140 6.98 16.72 -2.58
C LEU A 140 7.52 16.70 -4.02
N GLU A 141 7.38 17.80 -4.75
CA GLU A 141 7.91 18.00 -6.09
C GLU A 141 9.45 17.94 -6.18
N ARG A 142 10.16 18.09 -5.06
CA ARG A 142 11.63 17.91 -4.99
C ARG A 142 12.05 16.45 -4.93
N VAL A 143 11.14 15.54 -4.60
CA VAL A 143 11.42 14.11 -4.48
C VAL A 143 11.47 13.50 -5.88
N VAL A 144 12.68 13.18 -6.35
CA VAL A 144 12.93 12.57 -7.66
C VAL A 144 12.63 11.08 -7.57
N MET A 145 11.35 10.73 -7.64
CA MET A 145 10.87 9.36 -7.60
C MET A 145 11.20 8.60 -8.88
N GLY A 146 11.39 7.29 -8.73
CA GLY A 146 11.48 6.37 -9.86
C GLY A 146 10.12 6.20 -10.54
N ARG A 147 10.10 5.40 -11.59
CA ARG A 147 8.91 5.18 -12.39
C ARG A 147 8.72 3.68 -12.61
N ASP A 148 7.49 3.24 -12.39
CA ASP A 148 7.04 1.91 -12.75
C ASP A 148 6.87 1.72 -14.28
N PHE A 149 6.82 0.47 -14.73
CA PHE A 149 6.65 0.07 -16.14
C PHE A 149 5.18 -0.24 -16.47
N LEU A 150 4.30 0.72 -16.21
CA LEU A 150 2.84 0.57 -16.34
C LEU A 150 2.37 0.27 -17.77
N GLU A 151 3.21 0.49 -18.79
CA GLU A 151 2.93 0.11 -20.18
C GLU A 151 2.70 -1.39 -20.37
N GLN A 152 3.19 -2.22 -19.45
CA GLN A 152 3.01 -3.66 -19.51
C GLN A 152 1.66 -4.12 -18.92
N PHE A 153 0.91 -3.23 -18.27
CA PHE A 153 -0.34 -3.57 -17.60
C PHE A 153 -1.51 -3.58 -18.60
N THR A 154 -2.46 -4.48 -18.39
CA THR A 154 -3.79 -4.33 -18.99
C THR A 154 -4.53 -3.24 -18.23
N THR A 155 -4.91 -2.15 -18.90
CA THR A 155 -5.60 -1.02 -18.23
C THR A 155 -6.85 -0.54 -18.96
N MET A 156 -7.80 -0.02 -18.20
CA MET A 156 -9.04 0.58 -18.71
C MET A 156 -9.30 1.88 -17.96
N GLN A 157 -9.48 2.99 -18.69
CA GLN A 157 -9.77 4.29 -18.10
C GLN A 157 -11.20 4.36 -17.59
N LEU A 158 -11.38 4.97 -16.41
CA LEU A 158 -12.69 5.36 -15.91
C LEU A 158 -13.13 6.64 -16.62
N ASN A 159 -14.27 6.61 -17.31
CA ASN A 159 -14.85 7.81 -17.91
C ASN A 159 -15.65 8.57 -16.84
N PRO A 160 -15.37 9.87 -16.59
CA PRO A 160 -16.16 10.70 -15.69
C PRO A 160 -17.66 10.72 -15.99
N GLU A 161 -18.07 10.45 -17.23
CA GLU A 161 -19.48 10.35 -17.62
C GLU A 161 -20.22 9.17 -16.97
N TRP A 162 -19.50 8.18 -16.42
CA TRP A 162 -20.09 7.05 -15.68
C TRP A 162 -20.37 7.36 -14.21
N SER A 163 -20.37 8.64 -13.85
CA SER A 163 -20.69 9.09 -12.49
C SER A 163 -22.06 8.58 -12.05
N GLU A 164 -22.18 8.19 -10.78
CA GLU A 164 -23.39 7.66 -10.14
C GLU A 164 -23.83 6.25 -10.62
N ASP A 165 -23.14 5.65 -11.59
CA ASP A 165 -23.31 4.25 -11.96
C ASP A 165 -22.28 3.36 -11.24
N THR A 166 -22.67 2.12 -10.93
CA THR A 166 -21.73 1.08 -10.49
C THR A 166 -21.16 0.36 -11.72
N ILE A 167 -19.85 0.50 -11.91
CA ILE A 167 -19.10 -0.17 -12.97
C ILE A 167 -18.64 -1.52 -12.45
N GLU A 168 -19.14 -2.60 -13.06
CA GLU A 168 -18.66 -3.96 -12.84
C GLU A 168 -17.85 -4.43 -14.04
N GLN A 169 -16.58 -4.77 -13.81
CA GLN A 169 -15.67 -5.15 -14.89
C GLN A 169 -14.71 -6.25 -14.44
N ILE A 170 -14.60 -7.30 -15.26
CA ILE A 170 -13.55 -8.31 -15.12
C ILE A 170 -12.41 -7.94 -16.08
N MET A 171 -11.19 -7.82 -15.57
CA MET A 171 -10.01 -7.52 -16.37
C MET A 171 -8.93 -8.56 -16.15
N CYS A 172 -8.23 -8.94 -17.22
CA CYS A 172 -7.20 -9.97 -17.16
C CYS A 172 -5.89 -9.52 -17.81
N HIS A 173 -4.78 -10.00 -17.25
CA HIS A 173 -3.47 -10.00 -17.88
C HIS A 173 -3.01 -11.46 -18.01
N GLY A 174 -3.02 -11.97 -19.25
CA GLY A 174 -2.86 -13.41 -19.48
C GLY A 174 -3.98 -14.22 -18.82
N PHE A 175 -3.62 -15.10 -17.89
CA PHE A 175 -4.57 -15.95 -17.14
C PHE A 175 -4.95 -15.40 -15.76
N PHE A 176 -4.30 -14.33 -15.32
CA PHE A 176 -4.62 -13.66 -14.07
C PHE A 176 -5.72 -12.64 -14.30
N CYS A 177 -6.80 -12.71 -13.52
CA CYS A 177 -7.97 -11.84 -13.66
C CYS A 177 -8.35 -11.22 -12.30
N CYS A 178 -8.87 -9.99 -12.37
CA CYS A 178 -9.40 -9.25 -11.25
C CYS A 178 -10.81 -8.76 -11.57
N ASP A 179 -11.71 -8.88 -10.59
CA ASP A 179 -13.07 -8.39 -10.63
C ASP A 179 -13.11 -7.02 -9.94
N PHE A 180 -13.57 -6.01 -10.66
CA PHE A 180 -13.73 -4.64 -10.17
C PHE A 180 -15.21 -4.30 -10.05
N SER A 181 -15.58 -3.69 -8.93
CA SER A 181 -16.86 -3.01 -8.73
C SER A 181 -16.56 -1.61 -8.19
N ILE A 182 -16.83 -0.58 -8.99
CA ILE A 182 -16.42 0.80 -8.72
C ILE A 182 -17.60 1.73 -8.92
N SER A 183 -17.87 2.60 -7.93
CA SER A 183 -18.84 3.70 -8.05
C SER A 183 -18.15 5.03 -7.74
N THR A 184 -18.43 6.03 -8.57
CA THR A 184 -17.83 7.37 -8.45
C THR A 184 -18.89 8.46 -8.49
N LYS A 185 -18.57 9.60 -7.90
CA LYS A 185 -19.38 10.81 -7.90
C LYS A 185 -18.53 11.99 -8.37
N ILE A 186 -19.11 12.83 -9.23
CA ILE A 186 -18.48 14.08 -9.67
C ILE A 186 -18.92 15.23 -8.77
N ASN A 187 -17.95 15.92 -8.20
CA ASN A 187 -18.14 17.03 -7.28
C ASN A 187 -17.97 18.36 -8.04
N GLU A 188 -19.08 18.99 -8.38
CA GLU A 188 -19.10 20.36 -8.89
C GLU A 188 -18.81 21.37 -7.77
N PRO A 189 -18.15 22.53 -8.04
CA PRO A 189 -17.72 23.04 -9.34
C PRO A 189 -16.24 22.73 -9.65
N TYR A 190 -15.68 21.63 -9.12
CA TYR A 190 -14.25 21.34 -9.26
C TYR A 190 -13.91 20.89 -10.69
N PRO A 191 -12.82 21.40 -11.29
CA PRO A 191 -12.46 21.05 -12.66
C PRO A 191 -11.86 19.63 -12.74
N LEU A 192 -11.97 19.00 -13.92
CA LEU A 192 -11.26 17.78 -14.28
C LEU A 192 -9.74 18.05 -14.32
N THR A 193 -8.99 17.45 -13.38
CA THR A 193 -7.53 17.70 -13.22
C THR A 193 -6.66 16.46 -13.41
N HIS A 194 -7.25 15.27 -13.31
CA HIS A 194 -6.57 13.99 -13.40
C HIS A 194 -7.56 12.89 -13.79
N TYR A 195 -7.09 11.70 -14.15
CA TYR A 195 -7.89 10.57 -14.60
C TYR A 195 -7.56 9.34 -13.76
N TYR A 196 -8.46 8.35 -13.76
CA TYR A 196 -8.25 7.06 -13.09
C TYR A 196 -8.33 5.91 -14.08
N ARG A 197 -7.61 4.83 -13.81
CA ARG A 197 -7.62 3.60 -14.61
C ARG A 197 -7.68 2.39 -13.69
N MET A 198 -8.49 1.40 -14.06
CA MET A 198 -8.32 0.03 -13.55
C MET A 198 -7.08 -0.57 -14.22
N ALA A 199 -6.28 -1.30 -13.45
CA ALA A 199 -5.01 -1.86 -13.88
C ALA A 199 -4.83 -3.29 -13.36
N VAL A 200 -4.44 -4.19 -14.26
CA VAL A 200 -4.15 -5.59 -13.97
C VAL A 200 -2.80 -5.97 -14.59
N PHE A 201 -1.96 -6.63 -13.81
CA PHE A 201 -0.67 -7.15 -14.26
C PHE A 201 -0.35 -8.47 -13.58
N ASP A 202 0.31 -9.34 -14.33
CA ASP A 202 0.85 -10.61 -13.85
C ASP A 202 2.10 -10.93 -14.65
N GLY A 203 3.27 -10.95 -14.00
CA GLY A 203 4.54 -11.15 -14.68
C GLY A 203 5.75 -10.77 -13.86
N ASP A 204 6.93 -10.89 -14.47
CA ASP A 204 8.19 -10.52 -13.84
C ASP A 204 8.41 -9.01 -13.93
N ARG A 205 8.68 -8.40 -12.78
CA ARG A 205 9.05 -7.00 -12.64
C ARG A 205 10.51 -6.88 -12.26
N THR A 206 11.24 -6.06 -13.01
CA THR A 206 12.57 -5.59 -12.65
C THR A 206 12.50 -4.43 -11.66
N PHE A 207 13.25 -4.50 -10.56
CA PHE A 207 13.42 -3.42 -9.58
C PHE A 207 14.73 -2.68 -9.83
N GLN A 208 14.68 -1.67 -10.71
CA GLN A 208 15.83 -0.84 -11.13
C GLN A 208 17.05 -1.64 -11.64
N GLY A 209 16.84 -2.85 -12.13
CA GLY A 209 17.89 -3.74 -12.65
C GLY A 209 18.66 -4.50 -11.57
N PHE A 210 18.29 -4.38 -10.30
CA PHE A 210 18.97 -5.09 -9.20
C PHE A 210 18.45 -6.51 -8.99
N ALA A 211 17.16 -6.73 -9.21
CA ALA A 211 16.54 -8.04 -9.18
C ALA A 211 15.24 -8.05 -9.97
N ASP A 212 14.81 -9.25 -10.31
CA ASP A 212 13.51 -9.53 -10.90
C ASP A 212 12.69 -10.34 -9.91
N ALA A 213 11.42 -10.00 -9.75
CA ALA A 213 10.47 -10.82 -9.01
C ALA A 213 9.13 -10.86 -9.73
N HIS A 214 8.46 -11.99 -9.64
CA HIS A 214 7.11 -12.15 -10.13
C HIS A 214 6.15 -11.37 -9.23
N VAL A 215 5.30 -10.55 -9.82
CA VAL A 215 4.25 -9.81 -9.13
C VAL A 215 2.93 -9.93 -9.89
N SER A 216 1.85 -10.09 -9.13
CA SER A 216 0.48 -10.02 -9.64
C SER A 216 -0.22 -8.86 -8.94
N ILE A 217 -0.84 -7.97 -9.71
CA ILE A 217 -1.38 -6.69 -9.22
C ILE A 217 -2.77 -6.47 -9.80
N CYS A 218 -3.72 -6.15 -8.93
CA CYS A 218 -5.01 -5.55 -9.26
C CYS A 218 -5.05 -4.17 -8.57
N GLY A 219 -5.43 -3.12 -9.27
CA GLY A 219 -5.58 -1.82 -8.62
C GLY A 219 -6.25 -0.75 -9.47
N VAL A 220 -6.64 0.35 -8.83
CA VAL A 220 -7.08 1.58 -9.47
C VAL A 220 -5.96 2.60 -9.34
N ILE A 221 -5.49 3.16 -10.46
CA ILE A 221 -4.34 4.08 -10.49
C ILE A 221 -4.72 5.45 -11.04
N ALA A 222 -4.13 6.51 -10.47
CA ALA A 222 -4.34 7.88 -10.93
C ALA A 222 -3.30 8.32 -11.98
N CYS A 223 -3.74 9.17 -12.91
CA CYS A 223 -2.99 9.62 -14.08
C CYS A 223 -3.16 11.13 -14.31
N ARG A 224 -2.09 11.83 -14.70
CA ARG A 224 -2.16 13.29 -14.99
C ARG A 224 -3.01 13.60 -16.22
N ASN A 225 -3.08 12.65 -17.17
CA ASN A 225 -3.86 12.76 -18.39
C ASN A 225 -4.27 11.34 -18.86
N GLU A 226 -4.89 11.26 -20.03
CA GLU A 226 -5.42 10.01 -20.58
C GLU A 226 -4.34 8.97 -20.97
N SER A 227 -3.07 9.39 -21.06
CA SER A 227 -1.95 8.49 -21.38
C SER A 227 -1.51 7.69 -20.16
N ILE A 228 -1.31 6.37 -20.35
CA ILE A 228 -0.74 5.46 -19.34
C ILE A 228 0.64 5.93 -18.85
N ALA A 229 1.40 6.61 -19.71
CA ALA A 229 2.73 7.12 -19.36
C ALA A 229 2.69 8.16 -18.23
N SER A 230 1.52 8.77 -18.02
CA SER A 230 1.27 9.82 -17.03
C SER A 230 0.80 9.30 -15.68
N CYS A 231 0.50 8.00 -15.58
CA CYS A 231 0.04 7.36 -14.35
C CYS A 231 1.18 7.14 -13.34
N GLY A 232 0.84 7.09 -12.05
CA GLY A 232 1.82 6.94 -10.96
C GLY A 232 2.73 8.16 -10.77
N ARG A 233 2.36 9.32 -11.32
CA ARG A 233 3.09 10.59 -11.11
C ARG A 233 2.42 11.42 -10.03
N LEU A 234 3.16 12.32 -9.37
CA LEU A 234 2.60 13.28 -8.42
C LEU A 234 1.48 14.10 -9.08
N LEU A 235 0.36 14.28 -8.40
CA LEU A 235 -0.76 15.08 -8.88
C LEU A 235 -0.90 16.35 -8.04
N LEU A 236 0.05 17.27 -8.21
CA LEU A 236 0.15 18.52 -7.43
C LEU A 236 -1.07 19.44 -7.61
N ASP A 237 -1.69 19.39 -8.79
CA ASP A 237 -2.85 20.19 -9.16
C ASP A 237 -4.18 19.41 -9.04
N ALA A 238 -4.19 18.27 -8.34
CA ALA A 238 -5.39 17.46 -8.17
C ALA A 238 -6.47 18.23 -7.40
N SER A 239 -7.65 18.30 -8.00
CA SER A 239 -8.89 18.76 -7.37
C SER A 239 -9.69 17.56 -6.84
N PRO A 240 -10.57 17.74 -5.84
CA PRO A 240 -11.45 16.66 -5.35
C PRO A 240 -12.67 16.43 -6.27
N TYR A 241 -12.51 16.63 -7.59
CA TYR A 241 -13.61 16.62 -8.56
C TYR A 241 -14.25 15.24 -8.74
N MET A 242 -13.50 14.17 -8.50
CA MET A 242 -14.00 12.79 -8.55
C MET A 242 -13.81 12.14 -7.19
N GLU A 243 -14.90 11.65 -6.62
CA GLU A 243 -14.93 10.92 -5.37
C GLU A 243 -15.32 9.47 -5.65
N PHE A 244 -14.51 8.52 -5.18
CA PHE A 244 -14.92 7.12 -5.13
C PHE A 244 -15.83 6.95 -3.93
N THR A 245 -17.09 6.56 -4.16
CA THR A 245 -18.00 6.21 -3.06
C THR A 245 -17.80 4.75 -2.66
N ASP A 246 -17.50 3.89 -3.63
CA ASP A 246 -17.31 2.45 -3.46
C ASP A 246 -16.22 1.95 -4.40
N ILE A 247 -15.31 1.14 -3.85
CA ILE A 247 -14.35 0.35 -4.62
C ILE A 247 -14.34 -1.04 -4.00
N THR A 248 -14.55 -2.08 -4.80
CA THR A 248 -14.28 -3.47 -4.43
C THR A 248 -13.45 -4.10 -5.53
N ILE A 249 -12.31 -4.68 -5.15
CA ILE A 249 -11.41 -5.39 -6.06
C ILE A 249 -11.20 -6.78 -5.51
N THR A 250 -11.53 -7.80 -6.31
CA THR A 250 -11.29 -9.20 -5.98
C THR A 250 -10.33 -9.81 -7.00
N GLY A 251 -9.35 -10.57 -6.53
CA GLY A 251 -8.39 -11.25 -7.40
C GLY A 251 -8.04 -12.63 -6.87
N ARG A 252 -7.71 -13.55 -7.79
CA ARG A 252 -7.28 -14.91 -7.45
C ARG A 252 -5.78 -15.05 -7.68
N PHE A 253 -5.02 -15.08 -6.59
CA PHE A 253 -3.56 -15.13 -6.58
C PHE A 253 -3.08 -16.56 -6.30
N VAL A 254 -1.84 -16.86 -6.67
CA VAL A 254 -1.14 -18.05 -6.16
C VAL A 254 -1.01 -17.92 -4.64
N ALA A 255 -1.13 -19.01 -3.88
CA ALA A 255 -1.01 -18.99 -2.42
C ALA A 255 0.42 -19.19 -1.92
N ASN A 256 1.14 -20.19 -2.44
CA ASN A 256 2.46 -20.55 -1.94
C ASN A 256 3.53 -19.56 -2.42
N GLY A 257 4.31 -19.04 -1.48
CA GLY A 257 5.46 -18.18 -1.77
C GLY A 257 5.10 -16.73 -2.10
N THR A 258 3.82 -16.36 -2.02
CA THR A 258 3.30 -15.02 -2.31
C THR A 258 2.69 -14.41 -1.05
N LEU A 259 2.85 -13.11 -0.89
CA LEU A 259 2.20 -12.32 0.14
C LEU A 259 1.28 -11.31 -0.55
N ALA A 260 -0.02 -11.53 -0.46
CA ALA A 260 -0.98 -10.52 -0.88
C ALA A 260 -1.04 -9.42 0.18
N MET A 261 -0.97 -8.16 -0.24
CA MET A 261 -0.94 -7.01 0.65
C MET A 261 -1.92 -5.93 0.17
N PRO A 262 -2.65 -5.25 1.06
CA PRO A 262 -3.43 -4.08 0.67
C PRO A 262 -2.47 -2.95 0.31
N ASN A 263 -2.64 -2.32 -0.84
CA ASN A 263 -1.70 -1.33 -1.35
C ASN A 263 -2.45 -0.07 -1.74
N THR A 264 -2.23 0.99 -0.98
CA THR A 264 -3.11 2.15 -0.97
C THR A 264 -2.24 3.39 -0.83
N LEU A 265 -2.53 4.45 -1.59
CA LEU A 265 -1.75 5.68 -1.59
C LEU A 265 -2.66 6.85 -1.90
N ASP A 266 -2.53 7.91 -1.13
CA ASP A 266 -3.20 9.17 -1.37
C ASP A 266 -2.29 10.18 -2.09
N MET A 267 -2.86 11.30 -2.54
CA MET A 267 -2.10 12.35 -3.23
C MET A 267 -1.03 13.04 -2.34
N ALA A 268 -1.08 12.83 -1.03
CA ALA A 268 -0.10 13.34 -0.06
C ALA A 268 1.02 12.33 0.25
N MET A 269 1.06 11.20 -0.48
CA MET A 269 2.04 10.11 -0.34
C MET A 269 1.92 9.29 0.96
N TYR A 270 0.71 9.14 1.48
CA TYR A 270 0.39 8.28 2.62
C TYR A 270 -0.59 7.18 2.21
N SER A 271 -0.50 6.00 2.83
CA SER A 271 -1.56 5.01 2.71
C SER A 271 -2.85 5.53 3.33
N LEU A 272 -4.00 5.07 2.83
CA LEU A 272 -5.27 5.23 3.53
C LEU A 272 -5.21 4.59 4.93
N ASP A 273 -5.94 5.16 5.88
CA ASP A 273 -6.00 4.61 7.23
C ASP A 273 -6.68 3.25 7.21
N ALA A 274 -6.28 2.36 8.11
CA ALA A 274 -6.72 0.96 8.14
C ALA A 274 -8.23 0.78 8.34
N ASP A 275 -8.95 1.80 8.82
CA ASP A 275 -10.40 1.82 8.94
C ASP A 275 -11.13 2.28 7.67
N GLN A 276 -10.41 2.89 6.72
CA GLN A 276 -10.95 3.33 5.43
C GLN A 276 -11.09 2.19 4.42
N TYR A 277 -10.52 1.02 4.69
CA TYR A 277 -10.67 -0.15 3.83
C TYR A 277 -10.79 -1.46 4.62
N GLN A 278 -11.30 -2.49 3.96
CA GLN A 278 -11.27 -3.88 4.41
C GLN A 278 -10.40 -4.68 3.46
N PHE A 279 -9.54 -5.52 4.00
CA PHE A 279 -8.70 -6.43 3.24
C PHE A 279 -8.82 -7.84 3.83
N SER A 280 -9.22 -8.78 2.99
CA SER A 280 -9.48 -10.16 3.37
C SER A 280 -8.95 -11.11 2.30
N GLY A 281 -8.56 -12.32 2.73
CA GLY A 281 -8.09 -13.37 1.83
C GLY A 281 -8.54 -14.72 2.33
N ASP A 282 -9.09 -15.54 1.42
CA ASP A 282 -9.41 -16.94 1.66
C ASP A 282 -8.37 -17.81 0.96
N VAL A 283 -7.63 -18.61 1.73
CA VAL A 283 -6.47 -19.37 1.23
C VAL A 283 -6.79 -20.85 1.15
N ASN A 284 -6.73 -21.41 -0.06
CA ASN A 284 -6.82 -22.83 -0.31
C ASN A 284 -5.44 -23.38 -0.69
N TYR A 285 -4.73 -23.92 0.31
CA TYR A 285 -3.40 -24.54 0.12
C TYR A 285 -3.44 -25.83 -0.71
N THR A 286 -4.59 -26.51 -0.80
CA THR A 286 -4.72 -27.75 -1.59
C THR A 286 -4.63 -27.43 -3.08
N ASP A 287 -5.33 -26.38 -3.50
CA ASP A 287 -5.36 -25.94 -4.89
C ASP A 287 -4.27 -24.88 -5.20
N ASN A 288 -3.50 -24.46 -4.19
CA ASN A 288 -2.46 -23.42 -4.29
C ASN A 288 -2.97 -22.05 -4.76
N TYR A 289 -4.17 -21.66 -4.32
CA TYR A 289 -4.75 -20.35 -4.64
C TYR A 289 -5.22 -19.63 -3.37
N GLN A 290 -5.15 -18.30 -3.41
CA GLN A 290 -5.79 -17.42 -2.45
C GLN A 290 -6.70 -16.43 -3.19
N THR A 291 -7.95 -16.32 -2.78
CA THR A 291 -8.86 -15.29 -3.28
C THR A 291 -8.82 -14.12 -2.32
N VAL A 292 -8.39 -12.96 -2.81
CA VAL A 292 -8.18 -11.76 -2.00
C VAL A 292 -9.20 -10.71 -2.43
N THR A 293 -9.83 -10.06 -1.46
CA THR A 293 -10.77 -8.96 -1.68
C THR A 293 -10.37 -7.75 -0.86
N MET A 294 -10.29 -6.61 -1.54
CA MET A 294 -10.07 -5.29 -0.94
C MET A 294 -11.29 -4.40 -1.22
N LYS A 295 -11.83 -3.78 -0.18
CA LYS A 295 -13.05 -2.97 -0.25
C LYS A 295 -12.86 -1.63 0.45
N LEU A 296 -13.32 -0.55 -0.16
CA LEU A 296 -13.37 0.78 0.44
C LEU A 296 -14.54 0.87 1.44
N ASN A 297 -14.31 1.44 2.63
CA ASN A 297 -15.31 1.56 3.68
C ASN A 297 -16.03 2.91 3.70
N GLY A 298 -15.51 3.91 3.01
CA GLY A 298 -16.13 5.23 2.91
C GLY A 298 -15.51 6.08 1.81
N PRO A 299 -16.17 7.19 1.43
CA PRO A 299 -15.79 7.94 0.24
C PRO A 299 -14.38 8.55 0.31
N VAL A 300 -13.65 8.55 -0.81
CA VAL A 300 -12.30 9.13 -0.95
C VAL A 300 -12.16 9.85 -2.30
N ASN A 301 -11.57 11.05 -2.29
CA ASN A 301 -11.44 11.92 -3.46
C ASN A 301 -10.00 12.39 -3.75
N HIS A 302 -9.02 11.85 -3.03
CA HIS A 302 -7.60 12.21 -3.12
C HIS A 302 -6.74 10.94 -3.23
N LEU A 303 -7.19 10.01 -4.07
CA LEU A 303 -6.57 8.69 -4.22
C LEU A 303 -5.50 8.71 -5.32
N GLN A 304 -4.32 8.20 -5.03
CA GLN A 304 -3.30 7.92 -6.06
C GLN A 304 -3.32 6.46 -6.49
N THR A 305 -3.52 5.53 -5.55
CA THR A 305 -3.84 4.13 -5.86
C THR A 305 -4.69 3.45 -4.78
N PHE A 306 -5.49 2.46 -5.19
CA PHE A 306 -6.21 1.53 -4.32
C PHE A 306 -6.09 0.10 -4.82
#